data_AF-A0A3B8SMH4-F1
#
_entry.id   AF-A0A3B8SMH4-F1
#
_cell.length_a   1.000
_cell.length_b   1.000
_cell.length_c   1.000
_cell.angle_alpha   90.00
_cell.angle_beta   90.00
_cell.angle_gamma   90.00
#
_symmetry.space_group_name_H-M   'P 1'
#
loop_
_entity.id
_entity.type
_entity.pdbx_description
1 polymer ?
#
loop_
_entity_poly.entity_id
_entity_poly.type
_entity_poly.pdbx_seq_one_letter_code
_entity_poly.pdbx_strand_id
1 'polypeptide(L)'
;MKKLIYIILLLLLPFTIFAYSEYIEVGGDTLGIEVNSKGVMVVGLYKINGVILNPELQVGDRIIKVNNTEINTPEELTNILKENSSPNKAEITYLRDNKEHKTNLNLSLYQGSYRTGLYVKGTVLGIGTLSYIDPNTGVYGLLGHSLNISNSKEKMTIRNGNSYEAIVTSFTRSRDGNPGSKNANIIKEKIFGNIKSNSNYGVFGKTSKKSTDNNLMKVGNINEVNLGYATILTTNVNNKKEEYEIKIIEIDPSSNEKNIYFEIVDKELLDMSGGIVQGMSGSPIIQDNKIIGAVTRVLIDEVNRGFGISIVTMLEEGDKIADLN
;
A
#
# COMPACT_ATOMS: atom_id res chain seq x y z
N MET A 1 30.22 22.99 37.35
CA MET A 1 30.21 21.55 37.02
C MET A 1 28.80 21.01 36.72
N LYS A 2 27.81 21.11 37.61
CA LYS A 2 26.45 20.59 37.36
C LYS A 2 25.76 21.12 36.08
N LYS A 3 25.87 22.43 35.77
CA LYS A 3 25.33 23.01 34.52
C LYS A 3 25.99 22.46 33.25
N LEU A 4 27.29 22.11 33.30
CA LEU A 4 28.02 21.54 32.18
C LEU A 4 27.59 20.08 31.92
N ILE A 5 27.29 19.33 32.98
CA ILE A 5 26.75 17.96 32.90
C ILE A 5 25.37 17.96 32.24
N TYR A 6 24.48 18.92 32.56
CA TYR A 6 23.17 19.00 31.92
C TYR A 6 23.25 19.34 30.42
N ILE A 7 24.20 20.19 30.00
CA ILE A 7 24.41 20.51 28.58
C ILE A 7 24.95 19.28 27.83
N ILE A 8 25.89 18.53 28.44
CA ILE A 8 26.41 17.28 27.86
C ILE A 8 25.31 16.20 27.79
N LEU A 9 24.43 16.12 28.80
CA LEU A 9 23.30 15.18 28.79
C LEU A 9 22.27 15.53 27.71
N LEU A 10 22.08 16.82 27.41
CA LEU A 10 21.20 17.29 26.33
C LEU A 10 21.77 16.94 24.94
N LEU A 11 23.10 16.94 24.79
CA LEU A 11 23.81 16.54 23.57
C LEU A 11 23.85 15.01 23.36
N LEU A 12 23.59 14.22 24.40
CA LEU A 12 23.49 12.75 24.35
C LEU A 12 22.08 12.25 24.04
N LEU A 13 21.10 13.15 23.92
CA LEU A 13 19.78 12.76 23.44
C LEU A 13 19.90 12.38 21.96
N PRO A 14 19.44 11.18 21.55
CA PRO A 14 19.44 10.81 20.15
C PRO A 14 18.49 11.75 19.41
N PHE A 15 19.04 12.73 18.68
CA PHE A 15 18.27 13.45 17.70
C PHE A 15 17.99 12.48 16.55
N THR A 16 16.73 12.09 16.39
CA THR A 16 16.28 11.50 15.14
C THR A 16 16.30 12.60 14.09
N ILE A 17 17.44 12.78 13.44
CA ILE A 17 17.54 13.62 12.24
C ILE A 17 16.93 12.76 11.13
N PHE A 18 15.71 13.09 10.72
CA PHE A 18 15.17 12.57 9.46
C PHE A 18 16.03 13.14 8.34
N ALA A 19 16.52 12.27 7.47
CA ALA A 19 17.61 12.55 6.54
C ALA A 19 17.15 12.50 5.07
N TYR A 20 15.85 12.47 4.83
CA TYR A 20 15.27 12.57 3.49
C TYR A 20 15.76 13.82 2.75
N SER A 21 15.83 13.70 1.44
CA SER A 21 16.38 14.72 0.55
C SER A 21 15.48 15.95 0.46
N GLU A 22 16.06 17.17 0.40
CA GLU A 22 15.31 18.40 0.14
C GLU A 22 14.66 18.42 -1.26
N TYR A 23 15.29 17.72 -2.20
CA TYR A 23 14.79 17.51 -3.56
C TYR A 23 14.63 16.02 -3.81
N ILE A 24 13.48 15.64 -4.37
CA ILE A 24 13.13 14.26 -4.64
C ILE A 24 12.69 14.10 -6.10
N GLU A 25 12.89 12.93 -6.67
CA GLU A 25 12.34 12.64 -7.99
C GLU A 25 10.83 12.49 -7.90
N VAL A 26 10.11 13.27 -8.71
CA VAL A 26 8.65 13.21 -8.75
C VAL A 26 8.19 11.94 -9.47
N GLY A 27 7.28 11.22 -8.82
CA GLY A 27 6.68 9.99 -9.36
C GLY A 27 5.64 10.24 -10.45
N GLY A 28 4.41 9.79 -10.22
CA GLY A 28 3.28 9.81 -11.17
C GLY A 28 3.14 8.54 -12.01
N ASP A 29 4.15 7.66 -11.99
CA ASP A 29 4.16 6.38 -12.70
C ASP A 29 3.20 5.37 -12.05
N THR A 30 2.44 4.65 -12.87
CA THR A 30 1.62 3.52 -12.37
C THR A 30 2.48 2.28 -12.22
N LEU A 31 2.49 1.70 -11.02
CA LEU A 31 3.24 0.50 -10.69
C LEU A 31 2.31 -0.64 -10.32
N GLY A 32 2.67 -1.85 -10.73
CA GLY A 32 2.12 -3.08 -10.19
C GLY A 32 2.71 -3.36 -8.81
N ILE A 33 1.90 -3.87 -7.90
CA ILE A 33 2.27 -4.19 -6.52
C ILE A 33 2.00 -5.67 -6.31
N GLU A 34 3.01 -6.43 -5.88
CA GLU A 34 2.86 -7.78 -5.38
C GLU A 34 3.41 -7.85 -3.96
N VAL A 35 2.55 -8.14 -2.99
CA VAL A 35 2.95 -8.26 -1.58
C VAL A 35 2.58 -9.62 -1.03
N ASN A 36 3.53 -10.25 -0.35
CA ASN A 36 3.35 -11.52 0.33
C ASN A 36 3.07 -11.26 1.81
N SER A 37 1.98 -11.85 2.33
CA SER A 37 1.68 -11.78 3.76
C SER A 37 2.62 -12.66 4.57
N LYS A 38 2.75 -12.35 5.86
CA LYS A 38 3.20 -13.35 6.85
C LYS A 38 2.02 -14.29 7.13
N GLY A 39 2.13 -15.59 6.87
CA GLY A 39 0.97 -16.49 6.89
C GLY A 39 0.08 -16.40 5.65
N VAL A 40 -0.93 -17.27 5.61
CA VAL A 40 -1.92 -17.37 4.53
C VAL A 40 -3.29 -16.90 5.02
N MET A 41 -3.96 -16.11 4.21
CA MET A 41 -5.22 -15.48 4.55
C MET A 41 -6.41 -16.26 4.00
N VAL A 42 -7.43 -16.45 4.81
CA VAL A 42 -8.73 -16.98 4.40
C VAL A 42 -9.50 -15.90 3.65
N VAL A 43 -9.81 -16.16 2.38
CA VAL A 43 -10.55 -15.25 1.49
C VAL A 43 -11.94 -15.76 1.14
N GLY A 44 -12.29 -16.95 1.62
CA GLY A 44 -13.60 -17.55 1.43
C GLY A 44 -13.66 -18.95 2.01
N LEU A 45 -14.88 -19.47 2.13
CA LEU A 45 -15.14 -20.84 2.53
C LEU A 45 -16.06 -21.49 1.49
N TYR A 46 -15.87 -22.79 1.26
CA TYR A 46 -16.73 -23.59 0.39
C TYR A 46 -17.12 -24.90 1.05
N LYS A 47 -18.27 -25.41 0.62
CA LYS A 47 -18.82 -26.66 1.12
C LYS A 47 -18.10 -27.85 0.49
N ILE A 48 -17.74 -28.82 1.30
CA ILE A 48 -17.30 -30.16 0.86
C ILE A 48 -18.44 -31.10 1.19
N ASN A 49 -18.97 -31.80 0.17
CA ASN A 49 -20.14 -32.67 0.32
C ASN A 49 -21.33 -31.99 1.02
N GLY A 50 -21.55 -30.70 0.74
CA GLY A 50 -22.64 -29.91 1.33
C GLY A 50 -22.36 -29.31 2.71
N VAL A 51 -21.21 -29.59 3.33
CA VAL A 51 -20.86 -29.16 4.70
C VAL A 51 -19.72 -28.13 4.69
N ILE A 52 -19.84 -27.07 5.51
CA ILE A 52 -18.72 -26.16 5.82
C ILE A 52 -17.87 -26.83 6.89
N LEU A 53 -16.64 -27.20 6.53
CA LEU A 53 -15.82 -28.08 7.35
C LEU A 53 -15.17 -27.38 8.56
N ASN A 54 -14.88 -26.07 8.44
CA ASN A 54 -14.19 -25.27 9.45
C ASN A 54 -14.95 -23.95 9.70
N PRO A 55 -16.16 -24.01 10.29
CA PRO A 55 -17.05 -22.85 10.44
C PRO A 55 -16.54 -21.83 11.47
N GLU A 56 -15.58 -22.18 12.35
CA GLU A 56 -14.97 -21.21 13.25
C GLU A 56 -14.06 -20.20 12.54
N LEU A 57 -13.59 -20.51 11.33
CA LEU A 57 -12.76 -19.64 10.51
C LEU A 57 -13.63 -18.74 9.63
N GLN A 58 -13.17 -17.52 9.41
CA GLN A 58 -13.87 -16.52 8.61
C GLN A 58 -12.93 -15.79 7.65
N VAL A 59 -13.52 -15.11 6.68
CA VAL A 59 -12.78 -14.23 5.76
C VAL A 59 -12.02 -13.19 6.57
N GLY A 60 -10.72 -13.04 6.29
CA GLY A 60 -9.80 -12.16 7.01
C GLY A 60 -8.92 -12.87 8.04
N ASP A 61 -9.28 -14.09 8.48
CA ASP A 61 -8.40 -14.87 9.34
C ASP A 61 -7.09 -15.20 8.63
N ARG A 62 -5.98 -15.12 9.36
CA ARG A 62 -4.65 -15.37 8.81
C ARG A 62 -3.97 -16.51 9.52
N ILE A 63 -3.88 -17.66 8.86
CA ILE A 63 -3.21 -18.85 9.37
C ILE A 63 -1.70 -18.63 9.28
N ILE A 64 -1.02 -18.66 10.43
CA ILE A 64 0.41 -18.39 10.55
C ILE A 64 1.22 -19.64 10.89
N LYS A 65 0.59 -20.65 11.52
CA LYS A 65 1.23 -21.92 11.85
C LYS A 65 0.29 -23.09 11.62
N VAL A 66 0.86 -24.21 11.26
CA VAL A 66 0.21 -25.53 11.24
C VAL A 66 1.05 -26.43 12.12
N ASN A 67 0.44 -26.97 13.17
CA ASN A 67 1.10 -27.60 14.30
C ASN A 67 2.17 -26.65 14.88
N ASN A 68 3.44 -27.04 14.86
CA ASN A 68 4.55 -26.21 15.32
C ASN A 68 5.36 -25.56 14.19
N THR A 69 4.88 -25.64 12.94
CA THR A 69 5.59 -25.15 11.76
C THR A 69 4.98 -23.85 11.28
N GLU A 70 5.78 -22.80 11.14
CA GLU A 70 5.37 -21.54 10.51
C GLU A 70 5.12 -21.72 9.03
N ILE A 71 4.06 -21.07 8.54
CA ILE A 71 3.71 -21.07 7.11
C ILE A 71 3.57 -19.66 6.59
N ASN A 72 3.83 -19.49 5.30
CA ASN A 72 3.72 -18.22 4.58
C ASN A 72 3.09 -18.37 3.21
N THR A 73 3.00 -19.59 2.67
CA THR A 73 2.44 -19.84 1.34
C THR A 73 1.30 -20.87 1.37
N PRO A 74 0.31 -20.78 0.47
CA PRO A 74 -0.72 -21.81 0.33
C PRO A 74 -0.14 -23.20 0.02
N GLU A 75 1.02 -23.22 -0.65
CA GLU A 75 1.75 -24.45 -0.95
C GLU A 75 2.34 -25.09 0.31
N GLU A 76 3.00 -24.32 1.18
CA GLU A 76 3.48 -24.79 2.49
C GLU A 76 2.33 -25.34 3.35
N LEU A 77 1.20 -24.62 3.41
CA LEU A 77 -0.02 -25.11 4.09
C LEU A 77 -0.43 -26.46 3.51
N THR A 78 -0.52 -26.57 2.19
CA THR A 78 -0.95 -27.81 1.52
C THR A 78 0.03 -28.96 1.77
N ASN A 79 1.34 -28.70 1.73
CA ASN A 79 2.36 -29.72 1.91
C ASN A 79 2.37 -30.26 3.35
N ILE A 80 2.31 -29.39 4.35
CA ILE A 80 2.25 -29.80 5.76
C ILE A 80 0.98 -30.61 6.04
N LEU A 81 -0.16 -30.22 5.46
CA LEU A 81 -1.41 -30.97 5.64
C LEU A 81 -1.38 -32.34 4.94
N LYS A 82 -0.68 -32.47 3.80
CA LYS A 82 -0.47 -33.77 3.14
C LYS A 82 0.42 -34.69 3.95
N GLU A 83 1.53 -34.18 4.48
CA GLU A 83 2.48 -34.96 5.30
C GLU A 83 1.84 -35.43 6.61
N ASN A 84 0.90 -34.66 7.16
CA ASN A 84 0.20 -34.95 8.41
C ASN A 84 -1.25 -35.43 8.18
N SER A 85 -1.55 -36.08 7.04
CA SER A 85 -2.91 -36.53 6.67
C SER A 85 -3.54 -37.54 7.65
N SER A 86 -2.82 -37.97 8.68
CA SER A 86 -3.33 -38.84 9.73
C SER A 86 -2.86 -38.31 11.09
N PRO A 87 -3.77 -37.84 11.96
CA PRO A 87 -5.24 -37.79 11.80
C PRO A 87 -5.69 -36.70 10.80
N ASN A 88 -6.91 -36.80 10.25
CA ASN A 88 -7.54 -35.84 9.30
C ASN A 88 -7.82 -34.44 9.90
N LYS A 89 -6.92 -33.96 10.76
CA LYS A 89 -6.98 -32.69 11.47
C LYS A 89 -5.55 -32.21 11.76
N ALA A 90 -5.34 -30.92 11.74
CA ALA A 90 -4.09 -30.29 12.19
C ALA A 90 -4.41 -29.16 13.16
N GLU A 91 -3.60 -28.98 14.21
CA GLU A 91 -3.70 -27.75 15.01
C GLU A 91 -3.23 -26.61 14.12
N ILE A 92 -3.93 -25.48 14.14
CA ILE A 92 -3.47 -24.27 13.48
C ILE A 92 -3.44 -23.12 14.47
N THR A 93 -2.47 -22.23 14.27
CA THR A 93 -2.48 -20.91 14.87
C THR A 93 -2.88 -19.91 13.80
N TYR A 94 -3.88 -19.09 14.08
CA TYR A 94 -4.33 -18.03 13.20
C TYR A 94 -4.46 -16.69 13.94
N LEU A 95 -4.37 -15.60 13.17
CA LEU A 95 -4.58 -14.25 13.64
C LEU A 95 -5.96 -13.76 13.21
N ARG A 96 -6.69 -13.17 14.15
CA ARG A 96 -7.94 -12.44 13.92
C ARG A 96 -7.86 -11.15 14.73
N ASP A 97 -8.06 -10.00 14.10
CA ASP A 97 -7.92 -8.70 14.76
C ASP A 97 -6.54 -8.51 15.44
N ASN A 98 -5.48 -9.01 14.80
CA ASN A 98 -4.11 -9.13 15.34
C ASN A 98 -3.96 -9.91 16.66
N LYS A 99 -4.96 -10.68 17.07
CA LYS A 99 -4.90 -11.57 18.23
C LYS A 99 -4.66 -13.01 17.78
N GLU A 100 -3.82 -13.71 18.53
CA GLU A 100 -3.50 -15.12 18.26
C GLU A 100 -4.60 -16.03 18.81
N HIS A 101 -5.06 -16.93 17.94
CA HIS A 101 -6.04 -17.96 18.24
C HIS A 101 -5.53 -19.33 17.78
N LYS A 102 -5.99 -20.38 18.44
CA LYS A 102 -5.72 -21.77 18.06
C LYS A 102 -7.02 -22.51 17.79
N THR A 103 -7.03 -23.36 16.76
CA THR A 103 -8.13 -24.30 16.49
C THR A 103 -7.63 -25.55 15.77
N ASN A 104 -8.48 -26.56 15.62
CA ASN A 104 -8.20 -27.74 14.81
C ASN A 104 -8.78 -27.56 13.41
N LEU A 105 -7.90 -27.47 12.41
CA LEU A 105 -8.27 -27.45 11.01
C LEU A 105 -8.63 -28.87 10.55
N ASN A 106 -9.91 -29.10 10.29
CA ASN A 106 -10.43 -30.37 9.79
C ASN A 106 -10.19 -30.51 8.29
N LEU A 107 -9.88 -31.75 7.86
CA LEU A 107 -9.64 -32.13 6.47
C LEU A 107 -10.64 -33.20 6.04
N SER A 108 -11.17 -33.08 4.83
CA SER A 108 -12.05 -34.10 4.23
C SER A 108 -11.48 -34.57 2.91
N LEU A 109 -11.46 -35.88 2.70
CA LEU A 109 -11.14 -36.46 1.40
C LEU A 109 -12.25 -36.10 0.40
N TYR A 110 -11.88 -35.45 -0.70
CA TYR A 110 -12.80 -35.09 -1.78
C TYR A 110 -12.12 -35.29 -3.12
N GLN A 111 -12.67 -36.17 -3.94
CA GLN A 111 -12.12 -36.52 -5.27
C GLN A 111 -10.62 -36.88 -5.21
N GLY A 112 -10.22 -37.71 -4.25
CA GLY A 112 -8.85 -38.22 -4.14
C GLY A 112 -7.82 -37.28 -3.52
N SER A 113 -8.23 -36.11 -3.02
CA SER A 113 -7.34 -35.18 -2.28
C SER A 113 -8.00 -34.67 -1.00
N TYR A 114 -7.21 -34.48 0.06
CA TYR A 114 -7.67 -33.84 1.28
C TYR A 114 -7.88 -32.34 1.06
N ARG A 115 -9.03 -31.83 1.52
CA ARG A 115 -9.43 -30.44 1.38
C ARG A 115 -9.89 -29.87 2.71
N THR A 116 -9.57 -28.59 2.94
CA THR A 116 -9.92 -27.83 4.14
C THR A 116 -11.28 -27.14 4.04
N GLY A 117 -11.82 -26.97 2.83
CA GLY A 117 -13.01 -26.13 2.60
C GLY A 117 -12.71 -24.63 2.67
N LEU A 118 -11.44 -24.22 2.67
CA LEU A 118 -11.03 -22.82 2.69
C LEU A 118 -10.48 -22.40 1.32
N TYR A 119 -10.84 -21.20 0.88
CA TYR A 119 -10.07 -20.46 -0.10
C TYR A 119 -9.03 -19.62 0.63
N VAL A 120 -7.75 -19.83 0.31
CA VAL A 120 -6.64 -19.10 0.93
C VAL A 120 -5.78 -18.38 -0.11
N LYS A 121 -5.20 -17.24 0.28
CA LYS A 121 -4.20 -16.50 -0.50
C LYS A 121 -3.01 -16.13 0.39
N GLY A 122 -1.80 -16.27 -0.13
CA GLY A 122 -0.56 -15.76 0.53
C GLY A 122 -0.03 -14.46 -0.10
N THR A 123 -0.61 -14.04 -1.23
CA THR A 123 -0.13 -12.92 -2.02
C THR A 123 -1.30 -12.05 -2.46
N VAL A 124 -1.10 -10.73 -2.41
CA VAL A 124 -2.03 -9.72 -2.93
C VAL A 124 -1.38 -9.01 -4.10
N LEU A 125 -2.13 -8.89 -5.19
CA LEU A 125 -1.78 -8.10 -6.36
C LEU A 125 -2.65 -6.85 -6.41
N GLY A 126 -2.05 -5.74 -6.78
CA GLY A 126 -2.74 -4.47 -6.95
C GLY A 126 -1.94 -3.53 -7.84
N ILE A 127 -2.46 -2.32 -7.97
CA ILE A 127 -1.77 -1.21 -8.62
C ILE A 127 -1.75 -0.01 -7.69
N GLY A 128 -0.72 0.81 -7.82
CA GLY A 128 -0.62 2.09 -7.14
C GLY A 128 0.16 3.07 -7.99
N THR A 129 0.09 4.35 -7.65
CA THR A 129 0.92 5.37 -8.27
C THR A 129 2.15 5.62 -7.40
N LEU A 130 3.31 5.70 -8.04
CA LEU A 130 4.56 6.13 -7.43
C LEU A 130 4.43 7.60 -7.01
N SER A 131 4.73 7.92 -5.76
CA SER A 131 4.69 9.30 -5.27
C SER A 131 6.05 9.98 -5.47
N TYR A 132 7.11 9.34 -5.03
CA TYR A 132 8.46 9.90 -5.12
C TYR A 132 9.51 8.81 -5.10
N ILE A 133 10.72 9.19 -5.50
CA ILE A 133 11.97 8.47 -5.20
C ILE A 133 12.92 9.45 -4.52
N ASP A 134 13.46 9.07 -3.37
CA ASP A 134 14.56 9.78 -2.75
C ASP A 134 15.87 9.43 -3.51
N PRO A 135 16.53 10.42 -4.14
CA PRO A 135 17.65 10.16 -5.05
C PRO A 135 18.91 9.69 -4.30
N ASN A 136 19.05 10.00 -3.02
CA ASN A 136 20.23 9.68 -2.21
C ASN A 136 20.17 8.23 -1.70
N THR A 137 18.98 7.78 -1.33
CA THR A 137 18.78 6.48 -0.67
C THR A 137 18.17 5.43 -1.58
N GLY A 138 17.54 5.84 -2.69
CA GLY A 138 16.74 4.97 -3.56
C GLY A 138 15.43 4.50 -2.91
N VAL A 139 15.06 5.06 -1.75
CA VAL A 139 13.78 4.80 -1.11
C VAL A 139 12.67 5.43 -1.94
N TYR A 140 11.58 4.70 -2.15
CA TYR A 140 10.41 5.22 -2.86
C TYR A 140 9.13 4.96 -2.08
N GLY A 141 8.18 5.89 -2.22
CA GLY A 141 6.84 5.79 -1.66
C GLY A 141 5.80 5.54 -2.76
N LEU A 142 4.84 4.66 -2.50
CA LEU A 142 3.72 4.34 -3.38
C LEU A 142 2.43 4.24 -2.57
N LEU A 143 1.31 4.67 -3.15
CA LEU A 143 0.03 4.86 -2.44
C LEU A 143 0.14 5.88 -1.28
N GLY A 144 -0.92 6.65 -1.08
CA GLY A 144 -1.01 7.58 0.06
C GLY A 144 -1.64 6.96 1.32
N HIS A 145 -1.78 5.64 1.39
CA HIS A 145 -2.43 4.93 2.49
C HIS A 145 -1.96 3.47 2.60
N SER A 146 -2.37 2.78 3.67
CA SER A 146 -2.11 1.35 3.83
C SER A 146 -2.76 0.50 2.76
N LEU A 147 -2.03 -0.50 2.27
CA LEU A 147 -2.60 -1.60 1.52
C LEU A 147 -3.39 -2.48 2.49
N ASN A 148 -4.71 -2.47 2.32
CA ASN A 148 -5.65 -3.23 3.13
C ASN A 148 -6.10 -4.48 2.40
N ILE A 149 -6.51 -5.46 3.16
CA ILE A 149 -7.16 -6.65 2.64
C ILE A 149 -8.59 -6.28 2.25
N SER A 150 -9.03 -6.75 1.08
CA SER A 150 -10.39 -6.57 0.58
C SER A 150 -11.44 -6.84 1.67
N ASN A 151 -12.25 -5.83 1.98
CA ASN A 151 -13.33 -5.82 2.98
C ASN A 151 -12.90 -5.80 4.46
N SER A 152 -11.61 -5.75 4.78
CA SER A 152 -11.13 -5.57 6.15
C SER A 152 -10.60 -4.15 6.37
N LYS A 153 -10.87 -3.57 7.55
CA LYS A 153 -10.20 -2.34 8.02
C LYS A 153 -8.77 -2.62 8.49
N GLU A 154 -8.39 -3.89 8.55
CA GLU A 154 -7.06 -4.30 9.00
C GLU A 154 -6.00 -4.10 7.93
N LYS A 155 -4.93 -3.43 8.35
CA LYS A 155 -3.69 -3.29 7.60
C LYS A 155 -3.04 -4.65 7.39
N MET A 156 -2.73 -4.97 6.13
CA MET A 156 -2.04 -6.21 5.80
C MET A 156 -0.62 -6.21 6.38
N THR A 157 -0.29 -7.20 7.21
CA THR A 157 1.10 -7.43 7.61
C THR A 157 1.86 -8.07 6.46
N ILE A 158 2.81 -7.33 5.89
CA ILE A 158 3.64 -7.82 4.80
C ILE A 158 4.92 -8.48 5.32
N ARG A 159 5.39 -9.49 4.60
CA ARG A 159 6.70 -10.12 4.81
C ARG A 159 7.73 -9.52 3.87
N ASN A 160 7.39 -9.49 2.60
CA ASN A 160 8.14 -8.87 1.52
C ASN A 160 7.19 -8.62 0.34
N GLY A 161 7.68 -7.90 -0.66
CA GLY A 161 6.98 -7.73 -1.92
C GLY A 161 7.88 -7.13 -2.97
N ASN A 162 7.34 -6.98 -4.17
CA ASN A 162 7.98 -6.31 -5.28
C ASN A 162 6.99 -5.35 -5.92
N SER A 163 7.55 -4.30 -6.52
CA SER A 163 6.83 -3.45 -7.46
C SER A 163 7.37 -3.66 -8.87
N TYR A 164 6.50 -3.44 -9.85
CA TYR A 164 6.76 -3.71 -11.25
C TYR A 164 6.29 -2.55 -12.10
N GLU A 165 6.91 -2.36 -13.26
CA GLU A 165 6.33 -1.49 -14.29
C GLU A 165 4.95 -2.02 -14.69
N ALA A 166 4.00 -1.09 -14.87
CA ALA A 166 2.66 -1.41 -15.34
C ALA A 166 2.25 -0.49 -16.48
N ILE A 167 1.52 -1.04 -17.45
CA ILE A 167 0.98 -0.30 -18.59
C ILE A 167 -0.49 -0.03 -18.32
N VAL A 168 -0.88 1.24 -18.22
CA VAL A 168 -2.28 1.65 -18.12
C VAL A 168 -2.99 1.29 -19.41
N THR A 169 -4.09 0.53 -19.32
CA THR A 169 -4.85 0.04 -20.46
C THR A 169 -6.19 0.75 -20.61
N SER A 170 -6.82 1.16 -19.51
CA SER A 170 -8.12 1.84 -19.52
C SER A 170 -8.44 2.46 -18.16
N PHE A 171 -9.50 3.25 -18.12
CA PHE A 171 -10.15 3.70 -16.89
C PHE A 171 -11.59 3.18 -16.87
N THR A 172 -11.96 2.54 -15.77
CA THR A 172 -13.35 2.41 -15.36
C THR A 172 -13.75 3.72 -14.71
N ARG A 173 -14.71 4.44 -15.31
CA ARG A 173 -15.13 5.76 -14.81
C ARG A 173 -15.75 5.68 -13.41
N SER A 174 -15.39 6.62 -12.54
CA SER A 174 -16.03 6.89 -11.26
C SER A 174 -17.41 7.51 -11.45
N ARG A 175 -18.31 7.23 -10.50
CA ARG A 175 -19.62 7.87 -10.31
C ARG A 175 -19.86 7.98 -8.81
N ASP A 176 -20.64 8.95 -8.37
CA ASP A 176 -20.99 9.06 -6.94
C ASP A 176 -21.61 7.75 -6.43
N GLY A 177 -21.18 7.36 -5.23
CA GLY A 177 -21.46 6.06 -4.62
C GLY A 177 -20.60 4.89 -5.15
N ASN A 178 -19.92 5.04 -6.29
CA ASN A 178 -19.20 3.98 -6.99
C ASN A 178 -17.86 4.47 -7.57
N PRO A 179 -16.78 4.51 -6.76
CA PRO A 179 -15.45 4.78 -7.24
C PRO A 179 -15.02 3.82 -8.35
N GLY A 180 -14.53 4.37 -9.45
CA GLY A 180 -14.00 3.62 -10.58
C GLY A 180 -12.57 3.11 -10.33
N SER A 181 -11.92 2.65 -11.40
CA SER A 181 -10.57 2.06 -11.33
C SER A 181 -9.71 2.49 -12.52
N LYS A 182 -8.44 2.78 -12.26
CA LYS A 182 -7.39 2.71 -13.26
C LYS A 182 -7.10 1.24 -13.51
N ASN A 183 -7.07 0.79 -14.76
CA ASN A 183 -6.79 -0.59 -15.11
C ASN A 183 -5.42 -0.65 -15.79
N ALA A 184 -4.57 -1.57 -15.37
CA ALA A 184 -3.21 -1.69 -15.91
C ALA A 184 -2.77 -3.15 -16.03
N ASN A 185 -1.93 -3.42 -17.03
CA ASN A 185 -1.25 -4.69 -17.20
C ASN A 185 0.11 -4.64 -16.50
N ILE A 186 0.34 -5.54 -15.56
CA ILE A 186 1.58 -5.62 -14.77
C ILE A 186 2.61 -6.45 -15.55
N ILE A 187 3.81 -5.90 -15.77
CA ILE A 187 4.90 -6.59 -16.48
C ILE A 187 5.84 -7.22 -15.44
N LYS A 188 5.63 -8.48 -15.10
CA LYS A 188 6.35 -9.15 -14.00
C LYS A 188 7.86 -9.25 -14.20
N GLU A 189 8.33 -9.23 -15.44
CA GLU A 189 9.75 -9.28 -15.78
C GLU A 189 10.46 -7.94 -15.53
N LYS A 190 9.70 -6.84 -15.41
CA LYS A 190 10.22 -5.49 -15.21
C LYS A 190 10.04 -5.03 -13.77
N ILE A 191 10.93 -5.52 -12.90
CA ILE A 191 10.96 -5.14 -11.50
C ILE A 191 11.37 -3.67 -11.37
N PHE A 192 10.54 -2.88 -10.71
CA PHE A 192 10.85 -1.49 -10.36
C PHE A 192 11.64 -1.42 -9.04
N GLY A 193 11.24 -2.19 -8.04
CA GLY A 193 11.90 -2.24 -6.75
C GLY A 193 11.33 -3.31 -5.84
N ASN A 194 11.93 -3.48 -4.66
CA ASN A 194 11.34 -4.30 -3.61
C ASN A 194 10.40 -3.47 -2.74
N ILE A 195 9.50 -4.13 -2.03
CA ILE A 195 8.60 -3.52 -1.03
C ILE A 195 9.03 -4.04 0.34
N LYS A 196 9.24 -3.10 1.27
CA LYS A 196 9.77 -3.36 2.61
C LYS A 196 8.76 -3.03 3.70
N SER A 197 7.93 -2.02 3.50
CA SER A 197 6.95 -1.58 4.48
C SER A 197 5.58 -1.34 3.85
N ASN A 198 4.54 -1.73 4.59
CA ASN A 198 3.18 -1.26 4.42
C ASN A 198 2.89 -0.47 5.70
N SER A 199 2.58 0.82 5.61
CA SER A 199 2.27 1.72 6.72
C SER A 199 0.89 2.34 6.54
N ASN A 200 0.40 3.12 7.51
CA ASN A 200 -0.86 3.87 7.33
C ASN A 200 -0.70 5.02 6.33
N TYR A 201 0.54 5.44 6.07
CA TYR A 201 0.91 6.60 5.26
C TYR A 201 1.35 6.23 3.84
N GLY A 202 1.37 4.93 3.52
CA GLY A 202 1.76 4.43 2.21
C GLY A 202 2.44 3.07 2.26
N VAL A 203 2.90 2.63 1.09
CA VAL A 203 3.74 1.45 0.93
C VAL A 203 5.12 1.94 0.48
N PHE A 204 6.17 1.38 1.08
CA PHE A 204 7.54 1.88 0.92
C PHE A 204 8.49 0.76 0.54
N GLY A 205 9.45 1.11 -0.31
CA GLY A 205 10.41 0.17 -0.88
C GLY A 205 11.74 0.81 -1.23
N LYS A 206 12.66 0.01 -1.75
CA LYS A 206 13.92 0.48 -2.34
C LYS A 206 14.01 0.06 -3.80
N THR A 207 14.47 0.98 -4.64
CA THR A 207 14.79 0.71 -6.04
C THR A 207 16.30 0.82 -6.27
N SER A 208 16.81 0.01 -7.21
CA SER A 208 18.17 0.15 -7.75
C SER A 208 18.22 1.04 -9.00
N LYS A 209 17.07 1.59 -9.42
CA LYS A 209 17.02 2.53 -10.54
C LYS A 209 17.86 3.73 -10.18
N LYS A 210 18.84 4.04 -11.04
CA LYS A 210 19.66 5.23 -10.86
C LYS A 210 18.79 6.46 -11.04
N SER A 211 18.92 7.39 -10.10
CA SER A 211 18.32 8.71 -10.22
C SER A 211 18.77 9.38 -11.50
N THR A 212 17.83 10.03 -12.18
CA THR A 212 18.18 10.99 -13.22
C THR A 212 17.81 12.38 -12.71
N ASP A 213 18.79 13.28 -12.63
CA ASP A 213 18.62 14.65 -12.11
C ASP A 213 17.51 15.46 -12.82
N ASN A 214 17.03 14.98 -13.97
CA ASN A 214 16.09 15.65 -14.84
C ASN A 214 14.66 15.82 -14.27
N ASN A 215 14.32 15.21 -13.13
CA ASN A 215 12.97 15.27 -12.53
C ASN A 215 12.96 15.59 -11.02
N LEU A 216 14.02 16.22 -10.51
CA LEU A 216 14.08 16.62 -9.11
C LEU A 216 13.15 17.82 -8.84
N MET A 217 12.32 17.71 -7.81
CA MET A 217 11.44 18.78 -7.34
C MET A 217 11.63 18.97 -5.84
N LYS A 218 11.51 20.22 -5.41
CA LYS A 218 11.66 20.60 -4.00
C LYS A 218 10.50 20.03 -3.17
N VAL A 219 10.82 19.50 -2.00
CA VAL A 219 9.84 19.08 -1.00
C VAL A 219 9.16 20.31 -0.41
N GLY A 220 7.82 20.35 -0.45
CA GLY A 220 7.00 21.37 0.17
C GLY A 220 6.49 20.93 1.53
N ASN A 221 6.59 21.80 2.53
CA ASN A 221 6.04 21.53 3.85
C ASN A 221 4.53 21.80 3.86
N ILE A 222 3.76 21.08 4.69
CA ILE A 222 2.31 21.27 4.79
C ILE A 222 1.91 22.70 5.15
N ASN A 223 2.75 23.41 5.91
CA ASN A 223 2.52 24.81 6.29
C ASN A 223 2.74 25.81 5.13
N GLU A 224 3.32 25.36 4.01
CA GLU A 224 3.52 26.17 2.81
C GLU A 224 2.38 26.00 1.80
N VAL A 225 1.44 25.07 2.06
CA VAL A 225 0.31 24.78 1.16
C VAL A 225 -0.74 25.86 1.25
N ASN A 226 -1.24 26.30 0.10
CA ASN A 226 -2.26 27.34 -0.02
C ASN A 226 -3.56 26.78 -0.61
N LEU A 227 -4.69 27.33 -0.17
CA LEU A 227 -5.96 27.12 -0.85
C LEU A 227 -5.89 27.68 -2.29
N GLY A 228 -6.51 26.99 -3.24
CA GLY A 228 -6.48 27.40 -4.66
C GLY A 228 -5.94 26.32 -5.58
N TYR A 229 -5.36 26.73 -6.69
CA TYR A 229 -4.94 25.82 -7.75
C TYR A 229 -3.66 25.05 -7.38
N ALA A 230 -3.64 23.79 -7.82
CA ALA A 230 -2.52 22.86 -7.76
C ALA A 230 -2.69 21.85 -8.90
N THR A 231 -1.74 20.93 -9.07
CA THR A 231 -1.88 19.83 -10.02
C THR A 231 -1.69 18.48 -9.34
N ILE A 232 -2.26 17.43 -9.93
CA ILE A 232 -1.86 16.05 -9.66
C ILE A 232 -1.13 15.46 -10.84
N LEU A 233 -0.03 14.75 -10.58
CA LEU A 233 0.71 14.03 -11.63
C LEU A 233 0.28 12.56 -11.66
N THR A 234 -0.23 12.08 -12.79
CA THR A 234 -0.64 10.67 -12.93
C THR A 234 -0.46 10.14 -14.34
N THR A 235 -0.29 8.83 -14.48
CA THR A 235 -0.19 8.17 -15.79
C THR A 235 -1.56 8.01 -16.46
N ASN A 236 -1.69 8.46 -17.71
CA ASN A 236 -2.89 8.33 -18.53
C ASN A 236 -2.89 7.03 -19.37
N VAL A 237 -3.95 6.82 -20.17
CA VAL A 237 -4.09 5.63 -21.05
C VAL A 237 -3.02 5.55 -22.14
N ASN A 238 -2.43 6.68 -22.52
CA ASN A 238 -1.30 6.72 -23.47
C ASN A 238 0.03 6.39 -22.79
N ASN A 239 0.01 5.99 -21.52
CA ASN A 239 1.18 5.68 -20.70
C ASN A 239 2.14 6.87 -20.57
N LYS A 240 1.60 8.09 -20.57
CA LYS A 240 2.32 9.34 -20.31
C LYS A 240 1.96 9.88 -18.93
N LYS A 241 2.95 10.43 -18.25
CA LYS A 241 2.75 11.21 -17.02
C LYS A 241 2.33 12.61 -17.40
N GLU A 242 1.18 13.02 -16.90
CA GLU A 242 0.60 14.33 -17.18
C GLU A 242 0.10 14.95 -15.88
N GLU A 243 0.20 16.27 -15.81
CA GLU A 243 -0.33 17.09 -14.73
C GLU A 243 -1.78 17.44 -15.05
N TYR A 244 -2.67 17.22 -14.09
CA TYR A 244 -4.08 17.56 -14.17
C TYR A 244 -4.45 18.55 -13.08
N GLU A 245 -5.16 19.62 -13.45
CA GLU A 245 -5.53 20.69 -12.53
C GLU A 245 -6.51 20.24 -11.44
N ILE A 246 -6.20 20.62 -10.21
CA ILE A 246 -7.06 20.47 -9.04
C ILE A 246 -7.21 21.81 -8.32
N LYS A 247 -8.20 21.89 -7.44
CA LYS A 247 -8.38 22.98 -6.49
C LYS A 247 -8.31 22.45 -5.06
N ILE A 248 -7.35 22.92 -4.28
CA ILE A 248 -7.28 22.69 -2.84
C ILE A 248 -8.33 23.58 -2.17
N ILE A 249 -9.27 22.93 -1.47
CA ILE A 249 -10.45 23.56 -0.89
C ILE A 249 -10.40 23.61 0.63
N GLU A 250 -9.62 22.72 1.26
CA GLU A 250 -9.38 22.73 2.71
C GLU A 250 -8.01 22.12 3.01
N ILE A 251 -7.39 22.56 4.11
CA ILE A 251 -6.11 22.07 4.60
C ILE A 251 -6.25 21.80 6.10
N ASP A 252 -5.88 20.59 6.53
CA ASP A 252 -5.80 20.19 7.93
C ASP A 252 -4.38 19.70 8.27
N PRO A 253 -3.48 20.60 8.72
CA PRO A 253 -2.13 20.23 9.10
C PRO A 253 -2.07 19.31 10.34
N SER A 254 -3.15 19.22 11.12
CA SER A 254 -3.19 18.40 12.34
C SER A 254 -3.54 16.94 12.09
N SER A 255 -4.11 16.64 10.93
CA SER A 255 -4.40 15.28 10.47
C SER A 255 -3.12 14.51 10.18
N ASN A 256 -3.08 13.22 10.49
CA ASN A 256 -1.93 12.37 10.15
C ASN A 256 -2.05 11.72 8.75
N GLU A 257 -3.26 11.67 8.17
CA GLU A 257 -3.52 10.90 6.93
C GLU A 257 -4.23 11.72 5.83
N LYS A 258 -4.88 12.82 6.19
CA LYS A 258 -5.75 13.60 5.30
C LYS A 258 -5.47 15.09 5.51
N ASN A 259 -4.34 15.55 4.99
CA ASN A 259 -3.88 16.91 5.18
C ASN A 259 -4.44 17.90 4.17
N ILE A 260 -4.67 17.43 2.94
CA ILE A 260 -5.09 18.26 1.81
C ILE A 260 -6.45 17.73 1.36
N TYR A 261 -7.45 18.58 1.27
CA TYR A 261 -8.73 18.24 0.65
C TYR A 261 -8.85 19.02 -0.65
N PHE A 262 -9.15 18.31 -1.74
CA PHE A 262 -9.13 18.89 -3.07
C PHE A 262 -10.28 18.39 -3.95
N GLU A 263 -10.53 19.15 -5.01
CA GLU A 263 -11.47 18.85 -6.10
C GLU A 263 -10.73 18.82 -7.43
N ILE A 264 -10.97 17.80 -8.26
CA ILE A 264 -10.50 17.77 -9.65
C ILE A 264 -11.33 18.77 -10.46
N VAL A 265 -10.66 19.71 -11.11
CA VAL A 265 -11.27 20.70 -12.01
C VAL A 265 -10.84 20.50 -13.47
N ASP A 266 -9.84 19.65 -13.71
CA ASP A 266 -9.36 19.30 -15.03
C ASP A 266 -10.40 18.51 -15.84
N LYS A 267 -10.78 19.05 -17.00
CA LYS A 267 -11.80 18.44 -17.86
C LYS A 267 -11.33 17.16 -18.51
N GLU A 268 -10.08 17.06 -18.94
CA GLU A 268 -9.57 15.86 -19.60
C GLU A 268 -9.55 14.69 -18.63
N LEU A 269 -9.12 14.92 -17.39
CA LEU A 269 -9.15 13.89 -16.35
C LEU A 269 -10.58 13.45 -16.04
N LEU A 270 -11.52 14.40 -15.87
CA LEU A 270 -12.94 14.09 -15.61
C LEU A 270 -13.58 13.34 -16.79
N ASP A 271 -13.24 13.68 -18.03
CA ASP A 271 -13.73 13.01 -19.25
C ASP A 271 -13.10 11.63 -19.45
N MET A 272 -11.92 11.37 -18.89
CA MET A 272 -11.28 10.06 -18.90
C MET A 272 -11.80 9.16 -17.76
N SER A 273 -11.79 9.65 -16.52
CA SER A 273 -11.96 8.83 -15.32
C SER A 273 -13.22 9.12 -14.52
N GLY A 274 -13.99 10.17 -14.83
CA GLY A 274 -15.21 10.54 -14.10
C GLY A 274 -14.98 11.05 -12.68
N GLY A 275 -13.73 11.37 -12.32
CA GLY A 275 -13.30 11.73 -10.97
C GLY A 275 -12.07 10.93 -10.54
N ILE A 276 -11.78 10.93 -9.24
CA ILE A 276 -10.71 10.14 -8.65
C ILE A 276 -11.10 8.66 -8.73
N VAL A 277 -10.19 7.83 -9.24
CA VAL A 277 -10.37 6.37 -9.33
C VAL A 277 -9.37 5.63 -8.45
N GLN A 278 -9.67 4.38 -8.12
CA GLN A 278 -8.70 3.48 -7.52
C GLN A 278 -7.45 3.34 -8.42
N GLY A 279 -6.27 3.32 -7.83
CA GLY A 279 -4.99 3.32 -8.55
C GLY A 279 -4.40 4.71 -8.84
N MET A 280 -5.16 5.81 -8.65
CA MET A 280 -4.58 7.17 -8.58
C MET A 280 -3.94 7.47 -7.23
N SER A 281 -4.22 6.68 -6.20
CA SER A 281 -3.57 6.84 -4.89
C SER A 281 -2.06 6.76 -5.03
N GLY A 282 -1.37 7.72 -4.42
CA GLY A 282 0.05 7.98 -4.57
C GLY A 282 0.39 9.00 -5.65
N SER A 283 -0.55 9.49 -6.46
CA SER A 283 -0.29 10.57 -7.42
C SER A 283 0.25 11.81 -6.70
N PRO A 284 1.43 12.34 -7.10
CA PRO A 284 1.99 13.56 -6.52
C PRO A 284 1.01 14.72 -6.65
N ILE A 285 0.88 15.51 -5.59
CA ILE A 285 0.19 16.79 -5.58
C ILE A 285 1.27 17.87 -5.60
N ILE A 286 1.20 18.76 -6.59
CA ILE A 286 2.21 19.77 -6.88
C ILE A 286 1.59 21.16 -6.78
N GLN A 287 2.22 22.05 -6.03
CA GLN A 287 1.85 23.47 -5.93
C GLN A 287 3.12 24.30 -5.82
N ASP A 288 3.17 25.45 -6.49
CA ASP A 288 4.31 26.38 -6.46
C ASP A 288 5.67 25.72 -6.78
N ASN A 289 5.67 24.79 -7.76
CA ASN A 289 6.84 24.00 -8.18
C ASN A 289 7.46 23.17 -7.04
N LYS A 290 6.63 22.77 -6.07
CA LYS A 290 6.98 21.86 -4.98
C LYS A 290 6.03 20.68 -4.96
N ILE A 291 6.55 19.49 -4.65
CA ILE A 291 5.71 18.38 -4.27
C ILE A 291 5.25 18.61 -2.83
N ILE A 292 3.95 18.75 -2.62
CA ILE A 292 3.36 19.08 -1.30
C ILE A 292 2.65 17.89 -0.68
N GLY A 293 2.30 16.89 -1.48
CA GLY A 293 1.61 15.71 -1.00
C GLY A 293 1.44 14.64 -2.05
N ALA A 294 0.63 13.63 -1.70
CA ALA A 294 0.19 12.60 -2.62
C ALA A 294 -1.29 12.28 -2.39
N VAL A 295 -2.02 11.98 -3.46
CA VAL A 295 -3.44 11.57 -3.39
C VAL A 295 -3.57 10.30 -2.54
N THR A 296 -4.55 10.25 -1.64
CA THR A 296 -4.79 9.07 -0.78
C THR A 296 -6.10 8.38 -1.15
N ARG A 297 -7.23 9.03 -0.90
CA ARG A 297 -8.57 8.43 -0.95
C ARG A 297 -9.55 9.39 -1.61
N VAL A 298 -10.49 8.82 -2.34
CA VAL A 298 -11.65 9.49 -2.93
C VAL A 298 -12.78 9.60 -1.89
N LEU A 299 -13.60 10.65 -1.99
CA LEU A 299 -14.88 10.71 -1.30
C LEU A 299 -15.91 9.93 -2.11
N ILE A 300 -16.50 8.90 -1.51
CA ILE A 300 -17.38 7.98 -2.24
C ILE A 300 -18.60 8.71 -2.80
N ASP A 301 -19.16 9.66 -2.05
CA ASP A 301 -20.38 10.39 -2.44
C ASP A 301 -20.10 11.61 -3.34
N GLU A 302 -18.83 12.00 -3.51
CA GLU A 302 -18.39 13.11 -4.35
C GLU A 302 -17.07 12.71 -5.03
N VAL A 303 -17.16 11.89 -6.08
CA VAL A 303 -15.95 11.21 -6.61
C VAL A 303 -14.95 12.13 -7.30
N ASN A 304 -15.33 13.37 -7.61
CA ASN A 304 -14.41 14.41 -8.07
C ASN A 304 -13.57 15.01 -6.93
N ARG A 305 -13.87 14.70 -5.66
CA ARG A 305 -13.15 15.18 -4.48
C ARG A 305 -12.40 14.08 -3.76
N GLY A 306 -11.29 14.44 -3.15
CA GLY A 306 -10.44 13.50 -2.44
C GLY A 306 -9.49 14.13 -1.46
N PHE A 307 -8.75 13.27 -0.78
CA PHE A 307 -7.76 13.65 0.21
C PHE A 307 -6.34 13.42 -0.32
N GLY A 308 -5.42 14.25 0.16
CA GLY A 308 -3.98 14.11 0.02
C GLY A 308 -3.30 14.03 1.38
N ILE A 309 -2.21 13.28 1.45
CA ILE A 309 -1.30 13.22 2.60
C ILE A 309 -0.08 14.09 2.33
N SER A 310 0.46 14.70 3.37
CA SER A 310 1.72 15.45 3.31
C SER A 310 2.85 14.57 2.77
N ILE A 311 3.64 15.11 1.82
CA ILE A 311 4.79 14.38 1.28
C ILE A 311 5.86 14.17 2.36
N VAL A 312 5.98 15.12 3.29
CA VAL A 312 6.92 15.05 4.42
C VAL A 312 6.60 13.84 5.30
N THR A 313 5.33 13.59 5.59
CA THR A 313 4.90 12.43 6.36
C THR A 313 5.27 11.12 5.66
N MET A 314 5.12 11.07 4.33
CA MET A 314 5.55 9.90 3.56
C MET A 314 7.07 9.72 3.60
N LEU A 315 7.85 10.80 3.45
CA LEU A 315 9.31 10.78 3.49
C LEU A 315 9.84 10.31 4.85
N GLU A 316 9.33 10.86 5.95
CA GLU A 316 9.70 10.45 7.31
C GLU A 316 9.39 8.97 7.58
N GLU A 317 8.31 8.45 7.01
CA GLU A 317 7.97 7.03 7.12
C GLU A 317 8.87 6.16 6.24
N GLY A 318 9.21 6.63 5.04
CA GLY A 318 10.16 5.97 4.13
C GLY A 318 11.58 5.90 4.70
N ASP A 319 12.05 6.94 5.38
CA ASP A 319 13.38 6.97 6.00
C ASP A 319 13.58 5.83 7.02
N LYS A 320 12.51 5.37 7.68
CA LYS A 320 12.57 4.24 8.63
C LYS A 320 13.03 2.93 7.99
N ILE A 321 12.94 2.81 6.67
CA ILE A 321 13.45 1.65 5.93
C ILE A 321 14.77 1.90 5.21
N ALA A 322 15.30 3.13 5.23
CA ALA A 322 16.59 3.47 4.63
C ALA A 322 17.74 2.71 5.31
N ASP A 323 17.67 2.51 6.63
CA ASP A 323 18.70 1.83 7.43
C ASP A 323 18.58 0.30 7.47
N LEU A 324 17.49 -0.26 6.91
CA LEU A 324 17.30 -1.71 6.82
C LEU A 324 18.07 -2.23 5.60
N ASN A 325 19.31 -2.66 5.83
CA ASN A 325 20.14 -3.41 4.87
C ASN A 325 20.02 -4.91 5.13
#